data_AF-A0A0D0A3Y9-F1
#
_entry.id   AF-A0A0D0A3Y9-F1
#
_cell.length_a   1.000
_cell.length_b   1.000
_cell.length_c   1.000
_cell.angle_alpha   90.00
_cell.angle_beta   90.00
_cell.angle_gamma   90.00
#
_symmetry.space_group_name_H-M   'P 1'
#
loop_
_entity.id
_entity.type
_entity.pdbx_description
1 polymer ?
#
loop_
_entity_poly.entity_id
_entity_poly.type
_entity_poly.pdbx_seq_one_letter_code
_entity_poly.pdbx_strand_id
1 'polypeptide(L)'
;MEALSEALTYVYSLCVGGAPIQITIGVEADADRQNYYSFSIMLKAGHIERAVCKPVTLRLSIDPRQLEFSVFVFPPRSSLPVGCLHHLRVWLKSAGVDHRIFGDNDLWIGRDPDFRSIADASFAILRNATHDMLIYQAIVGRAHVSFIVRWRLVEFGIYALSLDYEAGGVGRILFDEYYLKLDCEPQTVSFMIYSIPAVSMPRGASHRLRFWLRTPHASLSSASSASSQMTESYIYQRLWKTDDFKIGAYLDFVALGSKLTMGVRDPYSPQSERDQPHRNQSIRRLSRLPIPNSDTSAEPIHDR
;
A
#
# COMPACT_ATOMS: atom_id res chain seq x y z
N MET A 1 -40.63 3.98 -9.45
CA MET A 1 -39.68 5.03 -9.88
C MET A 1 -38.51 4.94 -8.92
N GLU A 2 -37.43 4.27 -9.33
CA GLU A 2 -36.19 4.30 -8.56
C GLU A 2 -35.66 5.74 -8.60
N ALA A 3 -35.55 6.37 -7.44
CA ALA A 3 -34.84 7.64 -7.34
C ALA A 3 -33.38 7.34 -7.68
N LEU A 4 -32.90 7.83 -8.82
CA LEU A 4 -31.48 7.84 -9.13
C LEU A 4 -30.78 8.59 -7.98
N SER A 5 -30.11 7.83 -7.11
CA SER A 5 -29.31 8.37 -6.02
C SER A 5 -28.21 9.23 -6.63
N GLU A 6 -28.27 10.54 -6.39
CA GLU A 6 -27.34 11.50 -6.98
C GLU A 6 -25.98 11.38 -6.29
N ALA A 7 -24.97 10.93 -7.03
CA ALA A 7 -23.58 10.95 -6.59
C ALA A 7 -22.99 12.33 -6.81
N LEU A 8 -22.51 12.97 -5.74
CA LEU A 8 -21.89 14.28 -5.78
C LEU A 8 -20.38 14.17 -5.63
N THR A 9 -19.66 15.08 -6.28
CA THR A 9 -18.20 15.07 -6.30
C THR A 9 -17.63 16.46 -5.99
N TYR A 10 -16.72 16.53 -5.03
CA TYR A 10 -16.00 17.76 -4.66
C TYR A 10 -14.52 17.61 -4.98
N VAL A 11 -13.96 18.57 -5.70
CA VAL A 11 -12.62 18.46 -6.28
C VAL A 11 -11.72 19.59 -5.78
N TYR A 12 -10.53 19.24 -5.30
CA TYR A 12 -9.55 20.16 -4.75
C TYR A 12 -8.19 19.94 -5.40
N SER A 13 -7.58 21.01 -5.91
CA SER A 13 -6.23 20.97 -6.48
C SER A 13 -5.20 21.45 -5.45
N LEU A 14 -4.13 20.70 -5.25
CA LEU A 14 -3.03 21.04 -4.35
C LEU A 14 -1.67 20.81 -5.01
N CYS A 15 -0.61 21.36 -4.43
CA CYS A 15 0.78 21.04 -4.79
C CYS A 15 1.48 20.48 -3.56
N VAL A 16 2.02 19.26 -3.68
CA VAL A 16 2.52 18.43 -2.58
C VAL A 16 3.87 17.84 -2.99
N GLY A 17 4.93 18.12 -2.25
CA GLY A 17 6.29 17.66 -2.59
C GLY A 17 6.74 18.09 -4.00
N GLY A 18 6.27 19.24 -4.49
CA GLY A 18 6.50 19.72 -5.86
C GLY A 18 5.66 19.02 -6.95
N ALA A 19 4.80 18.07 -6.58
CA ALA A 19 3.89 17.38 -7.49
C ALA A 19 2.48 18.00 -7.44
N PRO A 20 1.86 18.31 -8.59
CA PRO A 20 0.44 18.65 -8.63
C PRO A 20 -0.39 17.41 -8.29
N ILE A 21 -1.32 17.58 -7.36
CA ILE A 21 -2.28 16.54 -6.96
C ILE A 21 -3.70 17.08 -7.01
N GLN A 22 -4.65 16.17 -7.13
CA GLN A 22 -6.08 16.44 -7.05
C GLN A 22 -6.68 15.50 -6.01
N ILE A 23 -7.44 16.06 -5.06
CA ILE A 23 -8.22 15.31 -4.08
C ILE A 23 -9.67 15.40 -4.49
N THR A 24 -10.31 14.26 -4.61
CA THR A 24 -11.73 14.14 -4.96
C THR A 24 -12.46 13.51 -3.79
N ILE A 25 -13.51 14.16 -3.29
CA ILE A 25 -14.41 13.63 -2.27
C ILE A 25 -15.72 13.27 -2.95
N GLY A 26 -16.05 11.97 -2.97
CA GLY A 26 -17.33 11.47 -3.44
C GLY A 26 -18.33 11.42 -2.29
N VAL A 27 -19.58 11.78 -2.56
CA VAL A 27 -20.70 11.71 -1.61
C VAL A 27 -21.85 11.00 -2.30
N GLU A 28 -22.21 9.83 -1.80
CA GLU A 28 -23.24 8.96 -2.38
C GLU A 28 -24.31 8.67 -1.32
N ALA A 29 -25.59 8.81 -1.67
CA ALA A 29 -26.67 8.45 -0.76
C ALA A 29 -26.74 6.93 -0.60
N ASP A 30 -26.88 6.48 0.65
CA ASP A 30 -27.09 5.08 1.01
C ASP A 30 -28.47 4.64 0.53
N ALA A 31 -28.52 3.58 -0.29
CA ALA A 31 -29.74 3.08 -0.89
C ALA A 31 -30.73 2.54 0.16
N ASP A 32 -30.22 2.02 1.28
CA ASP A 32 -31.02 1.34 2.30
C ASP A 32 -31.44 2.28 3.44
N ARG A 33 -30.84 3.48 3.54
CA ARG A 33 -30.96 4.35 4.70
C ARG A 33 -31.16 5.81 4.34
N GLN A 34 -32.36 6.32 4.62
CA GLN A 34 -32.67 7.73 4.40
C GLN A 34 -31.75 8.65 5.20
N ASN A 35 -31.23 9.69 4.54
CA ASN A 35 -30.31 10.69 5.10
C ASN A 35 -28.92 10.15 5.50
N TYR A 36 -28.57 8.92 5.14
CA TYR A 36 -27.21 8.40 5.29
C TYR A 36 -26.47 8.53 3.97
N TYR A 37 -25.20 8.94 4.06
CA TYR A 37 -24.35 9.17 2.92
C TYR A 37 -22.99 8.54 3.15
N SER A 38 -22.49 7.85 2.12
CA SER A 38 -21.13 7.33 2.06
C SER A 38 -20.22 8.39 1.47
N PHE A 39 -19.17 8.74 2.21
CA PHE A 39 -18.12 9.64 1.77
C PHE A 39 -16.90 8.81 1.38
N SER A 40 -16.37 9.03 0.19
CA SER A 40 -15.12 8.42 -0.29
C SER A 40 -14.10 9.49 -0.61
N ILE A 41 -12.80 9.13 -0.61
CA ILE A 41 -11.72 10.06 -0.93
C ILE A 41 -10.71 9.41 -1.88
N MET A 42 -10.54 10.05 -3.03
CA MET A 42 -9.60 9.67 -4.06
C MET A 42 -8.51 10.73 -4.18
N LEU A 43 -7.29 10.28 -4.46
CA LEU A 43 -6.15 11.10 -4.79
C LEU A 43 -5.74 10.77 -6.22
N LYS A 44 -5.62 11.81 -7.04
CA LYS A 44 -4.98 11.75 -8.34
C LYS A 44 -3.66 12.52 -8.32
N ALA A 45 -2.59 11.88 -8.77
CA ALA A 45 -1.28 12.49 -8.91
C ALA A 45 -0.56 11.89 -10.14
N GLY A 46 -0.22 12.75 -11.11
CA GLY A 46 0.19 12.29 -12.43
C GLY A 46 -0.95 11.57 -13.15
N HIS A 47 -0.65 10.39 -13.71
CA HIS A 47 -1.62 9.57 -14.45
C HIS A 47 -2.34 8.53 -13.56
N ILE A 48 -2.22 8.66 -12.23
CA ILE A 48 -2.67 7.64 -11.28
C ILE A 48 -3.70 8.24 -10.35
N GLU A 49 -4.82 7.56 -10.21
CA GLU A 49 -5.87 7.83 -9.24
C GLU A 49 -6.05 6.62 -8.31
N ARG A 50 -6.15 6.85 -6.99
CA ARG A 50 -6.32 5.80 -5.97
C ARG A 50 -7.09 6.27 -4.75
N ALA A 51 -7.71 5.33 -4.03
CA ALA A 51 -8.28 5.62 -2.73
C ALA A 51 -7.18 5.91 -1.70
N VAL A 52 -7.42 6.89 -0.81
CA VAL A 52 -6.48 7.24 0.28
C VAL A 52 -6.94 6.68 1.61
N CYS A 53 -8.25 6.75 1.89
CA CYS A 53 -8.85 6.27 3.13
C CYS A 53 -10.01 5.32 2.81
N LYS A 54 -10.39 4.52 3.81
CA LYS A 54 -11.66 3.79 3.74
C LYS A 54 -12.83 4.79 3.73
N PRO A 55 -13.90 4.51 2.98
CA PRO A 55 -15.11 5.33 3.03
C PRO A 55 -15.68 5.45 4.44
N VAL A 56 -16.32 6.58 4.73
CA VAL A 56 -17.00 6.84 6.01
C VAL A 56 -18.46 7.16 5.76
N THR A 57 -19.35 6.64 6.60
CA THR A 57 -20.79 6.90 6.49
C THR A 57 -21.21 7.93 7.53
N LEU A 58 -21.91 8.98 7.10
CA LEU A 58 -22.47 10.00 7.99
C LEU A 58 -23.95 10.17 7.73
N ARG A 59 -24.67 10.57 8.78
CA ARG A 59 -26.06 11.02 8.66
C ARG A 59 -26.07 12.53 8.45
N LEU A 60 -26.72 13.00 7.40
CA LEU A 60 -26.83 14.42 7.07
C LEU A 60 -28.25 14.92 7.30
N SER A 61 -28.39 16.10 7.90
CA SER A 61 -29.65 16.86 7.95
C SER A 61 -29.61 18.09 7.04
N ILE A 62 -28.55 18.24 6.26
CA ILE A 62 -28.27 19.35 5.35
C ILE A 62 -28.25 18.78 3.93
N ASP A 63 -28.69 19.57 2.95
CA ASP A 63 -28.57 19.19 1.54
C ASP A 63 -27.09 18.90 1.22
N PRO A 64 -26.77 17.68 0.75
CA PRO A 64 -25.42 17.31 0.36
C PRO A 64 -24.76 18.30 -0.61
N ARG A 65 -25.53 19.02 -1.44
CA ARG A 65 -24.98 20.02 -2.37
C ARG A 65 -24.40 21.25 -1.69
N GLN A 66 -24.75 21.49 -0.43
CA GLN A 66 -24.30 22.65 0.36
C GLN A 66 -23.11 22.34 1.26
N LEU A 67 -22.56 21.12 1.18
CA LEU A 67 -21.40 20.73 2.00
C LEU A 67 -20.16 21.55 1.62
N GLU A 68 -19.40 21.97 2.63
CA GLU A 68 -18.12 22.65 2.47
C GLU A 68 -17.03 21.82 3.13
N PHE A 69 -15.94 21.54 2.42
CA PHE A 69 -14.78 20.85 2.97
C PHE A 69 -13.55 21.74 3.05
N SER A 70 -12.77 21.57 4.11
CA SER A 70 -11.39 22.04 4.20
C SER A 70 -10.44 20.86 4.02
N VAL A 71 -9.73 20.88 2.90
CA VAL A 71 -8.72 19.88 2.51
C VAL A 71 -7.35 20.52 2.61
N PHE A 72 -6.48 19.96 3.45
CA PHE A 72 -5.12 20.45 3.58
C PHE A 72 -4.13 19.33 3.82
N VAL A 73 -2.91 19.57 3.35
CA VAL A 73 -1.78 18.66 3.45
C VAL A 73 -0.64 19.41 4.11
N PHE A 74 0.04 18.77 5.07
CA PHE A 74 1.18 19.37 5.74
C PHE A 74 2.32 18.36 5.89
N PRO A 75 3.59 18.80 5.76
CA PRO A 75 4.73 17.93 5.96
C PRO A 75 4.95 17.66 7.46
N PRO A 76 5.39 16.45 7.86
CA PRO A 76 5.96 16.23 9.17
C PRO A 76 7.38 16.80 9.24
N ARG A 77 8.00 16.73 10.43
CA ARG A 77 9.34 17.28 10.68
C ARG A 77 10.44 16.67 9.81
N SER A 78 10.33 15.40 9.44
CA SER A 78 11.38 14.69 8.71
C SER A 78 10.81 13.57 7.85
N SER A 79 11.41 13.35 6.68
CA SER A 79 11.09 12.23 5.79
C SER A 79 12.29 11.85 4.93
N LEU A 80 12.32 10.58 4.49
CA LEU A 80 13.32 10.06 3.55
C LEU A 80 12.60 9.25 2.46
N PRO A 81 12.66 9.67 1.18
CA PRO A 81 13.31 10.89 0.68
C PRO A 81 12.71 12.18 1.27
N VAL A 82 13.51 13.24 1.31
CA VAL A 82 13.11 14.54 1.87
C VAL A 82 11.95 15.12 1.07
N GLY A 83 11.00 15.74 1.76
CA GLY A 83 9.88 16.44 1.15
C GLY A 83 8.81 15.54 0.55
N CYS A 84 8.85 14.22 0.81
CA CYS A 84 7.93 13.28 0.18
C CYS A 84 6.84 12.71 1.09
N LEU A 85 7.02 12.71 2.41
CA LEU A 85 5.96 12.26 3.34
C LEU A 85 5.14 13.45 3.78
N HIS A 86 3.82 13.37 3.69
CA HIS A 86 2.90 14.39 4.17
C HIS A 86 1.73 13.77 4.95
N HIS A 87 1.02 14.61 5.70
CA HIS A 87 -0.22 14.24 6.39
C HIS A 87 -1.40 14.95 5.73
N LEU A 88 -2.43 14.18 5.36
CA LEU A 88 -3.68 14.68 4.80
C LEU A 88 -4.73 14.85 5.89
N ARG A 89 -5.48 15.94 5.86
CA ARG A 89 -6.69 16.14 6.67
C ARG A 89 -7.81 16.68 5.81
N VAL A 90 -9.00 16.13 6.04
CA VAL A 90 -10.25 16.61 5.46
C VAL A 90 -11.25 16.82 6.56
N TRP A 91 -11.76 18.05 6.63
CA TRP A 91 -12.80 18.45 7.57
C TRP A 91 -14.04 18.86 6.78
N LEU A 92 -15.20 18.34 7.20
CA LEU A 92 -16.51 18.81 6.76
C LEU A 92 -16.95 19.95 7.68
N LYS A 93 -17.29 21.10 7.10
CA LYS A 93 -17.81 22.26 7.82
C LYS A 93 -19.32 22.30 7.69
N SER A 94 -20.00 22.49 8.82
CA SER A 94 -21.46 22.52 8.86
C SER A 94 -21.95 23.35 10.04
N ALA A 95 -22.73 24.40 9.78
CA ALA A 95 -23.36 25.22 10.81
C ALA A 95 -22.41 25.72 11.92
N GLY A 96 -21.17 26.08 11.54
CA GLY A 96 -20.14 26.53 12.48
C GLY A 96 -19.44 25.41 13.27
N VAL A 97 -19.71 24.14 12.95
CA VAL A 97 -19.05 22.96 13.51
C VAL A 97 -18.20 22.28 12.44
N ASP A 98 -16.96 21.95 12.80
CA ASP A 98 -16.01 21.28 11.92
C ASP A 98 -15.83 19.82 12.34
N HIS A 99 -16.10 18.90 11.40
CA HIS A 99 -15.99 17.46 11.61
C HIS A 99 -14.82 16.89 10.82
N ARG A 100 -13.81 16.30 11.47
CA ARG A 100 -12.75 15.59 10.77
C ARG A 100 -13.29 14.27 10.23
N ILE A 101 -13.40 14.15 8.90
CA ILE A 101 -13.96 12.97 8.24
C ILE A 101 -12.87 12.05 7.68
N PHE A 102 -11.72 12.59 7.27
CA PHE A 102 -10.58 11.80 6.82
C PHE A 102 -9.27 12.29 7.40
N GLY A 103 -8.31 11.38 7.54
CA GLY A 103 -6.92 11.77 7.57
C GLY A 103 -5.96 10.61 7.47
N ASP A 104 -4.87 10.86 6.76
CA ASP A 104 -3.77 9.93 6.54
C ASP A 104 -2.47 10.57 7.03
N ASN A 105 -1.61 9.79 7.66
CA ASN A 105 -0.29 10.22 8.14
C ASN A 105 0.85 9.62 7.31
N ASP A 106 0.55 8.78 6.31
CA ASP A 106 1.54 8.11 5.48
C ASP A 106 1.28 8.43 3.99
N LEU A 107 0.97 9.70 3.67
CA LEU A 107 0.80 10.14 2.28
C LEU A 107 2.17 10.42 1.66
N TRP A 108 2.71 9.46 0.91
CA TRP A 108 4.01 9.59 0.25
C TRP A 108 3.90 9.95 -1.21
N ILE A 109 4.23 11.19 -1.54
CA ILE A 109 4.16 11.75 -2.90
C ILE A 109 5.30 12.76 -3.06
N GLY A 110 5.94 12.78 -4.22
CA GLY A 110 6.89 13.83 -4.55
C GLY A 110 7.21 13.88 -6.03
N ARG A 111 7.65 15.06 -6.48
CA ARG A 111 8.22 15.24 -7.81
C ARG A 111 9.73 15.04 -7.74
N ASP A 112 10.24 14.12 -8.56
CA ASP A 112 11.66 13.78 -8.66
C ASP A 112 12.41 13.67 -7.30
N PRO A 113 11.96 12.80 -6.37
CA PRO A 113 12.63 12.63 -5.09
C PRO A 113 14.09 12.20 -5.26
N ASP A 114 14.98 12.73 -4.42
CA ASP A 114 16.38 12.30 -4.41
C ASP A 114 16.54 10.98 -3.64
N PHE A 115 16.26 9.86 -4.30
CA PHE A 115 16.44 8.53 -3.72
C PHE A 115 17.89 8.21 -3.36
N ARG A 116 18.87 8.91 -3.94
CA ARG A 116 20.31 8.73 -3.62
C ARG A 116 20.66 9.18 -2.20
N SER A 117 19.83 10.03 -1.59
CA SER A 117 19.98 10.43 -0.19
C SER A 117 19.69 9.30 0.82
N ILE A 118 19.14 8.17 0.36
CA ILE A 118 18.83 7.02 1.22
C ILE A 118 20.09 6.18 1.40
N ALA A 119 20.75 6.34 2.54
CA ALA A 119 21.91 5.54 2.92
C ALA A 119 21.59 4.03 2.91
N ASP A 120 22.57 3.23 2.47
CA ASP A 120 22.54 1.76 2.45
C ASP A 120 21.40 1.13 1.63
N ALA A 121 20.68 1.91 0.82
CA ALA A 121 19.62 1.38 -0.02
C ALA A 121 20.19 0.56 -1.19
N SER A 122 19.64 -0.63 -1.36
CA SER A 122 19.81 -1.45 -2.55
C SER A 122 18.59 -1.30 -3.45
N PHE A 123 18.81 -0.86 -4.69
CA PHE A 123 17.76 -0.56 -5.66
C PHE A 123 17.58 -1.70 -6.66
N ALA A 124 16.33 -2.01 -6.96
CA ALA A 124 16.00 -2.99 -7.98
C ALA A 124 16.07 -2.36 -9.38
N ILE A 125 16.58 -3.12 -10.34
CA ILE A 125 16.77 -2.70 -11.73
C ILE A 125 15.76 -3.47 -12.59
N LEU A 126 15.05 -2.77 -13.46
CA LEU A 126 14.16 -3.40 -14.44
C LEU A 126 14.98 -4.28 -15.39
N ARG A 127 14.56 -5.54 -15.57
CA ARG A 127 15.26 -6.53 -16.40
C ARG A 127 14.41 -7.09 -17.51
N ASN A 128 13.13 -7.28 -17.24
CA ASN A 128 12.18 -7.75 -18.24
C ASN A 128 10.88 -6.96 -18.12
N ALA A 129 10.28 -6.63 -19.25
CA ALA A 129 9.01 -5.95 -19.34
C ALA A 129 8.16 -6.63 -20.42
N THR A 130 6.98 -7.05 -20.01
CA THR A 130 5.93 -7.60 -20.87
C THR A 130 4.67 -6.75 -20.69
N HIS A 131 3.59 -7.06 -21.41
CA HIS A 131 2.38 -6.24 -21.37
C HIS A 131 1.75 -6.20 -19.97
N ASP A 132 1.72 -7.32 -19.25
CA ASP A 132 1.05 -7.50 -17.97
C ASP A 132 2.03 -7.66 -16.78
N MET A 133 3.33 -7.79 -17.05
CA MET A 133 4.33 -8.09 -16.02
C MET A 133 5.65 -7.34 -16.22
N LEU A 134 6.19 -6.81 -15.12
CA LEU A 134 7.52 -6.21 -15.05
C LEU A 134 8.37 -6.94 -14.01
N ILE A 135 9.57 -7.36 -14.39
CA ILE A 135 10.51 -8.06 -13.50
C ILE A 135 11.69 -7.15 -13.20
N TYR A 136 11.86 -6.85 -11.91
CA TYR A 136 12.97 -6.11 -11.36
C TYR A 136 13.91 -7.06 -10.62
N GLN A 137 15.21 -6.85 -10.70
CA GLN A 137 16.21 -7.63 -9.96
C GLN A 137 17.00 -6.75 -9.00
N ALA A 138 17.24 -7.25 -7.80
CA ALA A 138 18.05 -6.59 -6.78
C ALA A 138 18.92 -7.59 -6.02
N ILE A 139 19.88 -7.07 -5.26
CA ILE A 139 20.60 -7.84 -4.24
C ILE A 139 20.10 -7.40 -2.86
N VAL A 140 19.51 -8.31 -2.10
CA VAL A 140 18.97 -8.05 -0.76
C VAL A 140 19.55 -9.05 0.23
N GLY A 141 20.29 -8.58 1.24
CA GLY A 141 20.96 -9.47 2.20
C GLY A 141 21.91 -10.47 1.54
N ARG A 142 22.60 -10.05 0.46
CA ARG A 142 23.44 -10.88 -0.42
C ARG A 142 22.68 -11.92 -1.26
N ALA A 143 21.36 -12.02 -1.14
CA ALA A 143 20.54 -12.87 -2.00
C ALA A 143 20.17 -12.12 -3.29
N HIS A 144 20.18 -12.82 -4.41
CA HIS A 144 19.61 -12.30 -5.65
C HIS A 144 18.08 -12.45 -5.60
N VAL A 145 17.36 -11.35 -5.75
CA VAL A 145 15.91 -11.29 -5.59
C VAL A 145 15.29 -10.73 -6.87
N SER A 146 14.31 -11.45 -7.40
CA SER A 146 13.43 -10.96 -8.46
C SER A 146 12.15 -10.42 -7.82
N PHE A 147 11.84 -9.15 -8.05
CA PHE A 147 10.55 -8.53 -7.74
C PHE A 147 9.69 -8.54 -8.99
N ILE A 148 8.51 -9.15 -8.91
CA ILE A 148 7.64 -9.37 -10.06
C ILE A 148 6.37 -8.57 -9.86
N VAL A 149 6.20 -7.53 -10.65
CA VAL A 149 5.04 -6.65 -10.63
C VAL A 149 4.08 -7.11 -11.71
N ARG A 150 2.79 -7.29 -11.37
CA ARG A 150 1.76 -7.67 -12.36
C ARG A 150 0.58 -6.73 -12.34
N TRP A 151 0.07 -6.45 -13.53
CA TRP A 151 -1.15 -5.70 -13.77
C TRP A 151 -2.25 -6.65 -14.23
N ARG A 152 -3.44 -6.52 -13.66
CA ARG A 152 -4.67 -7.17 -14.15
C ARG A 152 -5.72 -6.10 -14.39
N LEU A 153 -6.20 -5.97 -15.62
CA LEU A 153 -7.35 -5.10 -15.91
C LEU A 153 -8.58 -5.66 -15.18
N VAL A 154 -9.26 -4.81 -14.41
CA VAL A 154 -10.46 -5.17 -13.64
C VAL A 154 -11.69 -4.57 -14.31
N GLU A 155 -11.60 -3.28 -14.63
CA GLU A 155 -12.63 -2.50 -15.31
C GLU A 155 -11.93 -1.46 -16.20
N PHE A 156 -12.65 -0.80 -17.11
CA PHE A 156 -12.09 0.23 -17.98
C PHE A 156 -11.29 1.28 -17.19
N GLY A 157 -9.97 1.31 -17.42
CA GLY A 157 -9.03 2.20 -16.73
C GLY A 157 -8.68 1.78 -15.30
N ILE A 158 -9.34 0.77 -14.70
CA ILE A 158 -9.07 0.29 -13.35
C ILE A 158 -8.29 -1.03 -13.41
N TYR A 159 -7.13 -1.03 -12.76
CA TYR A 159 -6.24 -2.17 -12.71
C TYR A 159 -5.98 -2.62 -11.28
N ALA A 160 -5.91 -3.92 -11.06
CA ALA A 160 -5.34 -4.53 -9.87
C ALA A 160 -3.84 -4.72 -10.06
N LEU A 161 -3.05 -4.13 -9.15
CA LEU A 161 -1.60 -4.27 -9.08
C LEU A 161 -1.22 -5.28 -8.00
N SER A 162 -0.29 -6.18 -8.32
CA SER A 162 0.32 -7.10 -7.36
C SER A 162 1.85 -7.05 -7.43
N LEU A 163 2.48 -7.46 -6.32
CA LEU A 163 3.93 -7.59 -6.23
C LEU A 163 4.27 -8.91 -5.54
N ASP A 164 5.06 -9.72 -6.23
CA ASP A 164 5.74 -10.89 -5.68
C ASP A 164 7.23 -10.63 -5.51
N TYR A 165 7.86 -11.46 -4.68
CA TYR A 165 9.29 -11.70 -4.83
C TYR A 165 9.61 -13.19 -5.01
N GLU A 166 10.74 -13.46 -5.65
CA GLU A 166 11.33 -14.78 -5.77
C GLU A 166 12.84 -14.71 -5.52
N ALA A 167 13.38 -15.66 -4.76
CA ALA A 167 14.81 -15.85 -4.57
C ALA A 167 15.12 -17.32 -4.32
N GLY A 168 16.10 -17.87 -5.05
CA GLY A 168 16.54 -19.27 -4.85
C GLY A 168 15.43 -20.31 -5.03
N GLY A 169 14.44 -20.05 -5.90
CA GLY A 169 13.29 -20.93 -6.12
C GLY A 169 12.18 -20.83 -5.07
N VAL A 170 12.27 -19.89 -4.12
CA VAL A 170 11.23 -19.62 -3.12
C VAL A 170 10.69 -18.22 -3.32
N GLY A 171 9.37 -18.09 -3.35
CA GLY A 171 8.70 -16.79 -3.49
C GLY A 171 7.45 -16.68 -2.64
N ARG A 172 6.95 -15.44 -2.51
CA ARG A 172 5.63 -15.15 -1.97
C ARG A 172 5.11 -13.82 -2.51
N ILE A 173 3.80 -13.69 -2.43
CA ILE A 173 3.08 -12.44 -2.64
C ILE A 173 3.41 -11.47 -1.50
N LEU A 174 3.86 -10.26 -1.84
CA LEU A 174 4.10 -9.17 -0.89
C LEU A 174 2.83 -8.35 -0.68
N PHE A 175 2.10 -8.08 -1.76
CA PHE A 175 0.73 -7.60 -1.74
C PHE A 175 0.02 -8.02 -3.03
N ASP A 176 -1.30 -8.12 -2.94
CA ASP A 176 -2.19 -8.40 -4.06
C ASP A 176 -3.34 -7.40 -4.09
N GLU A 177 -3.99 -7.29 -5.24
CA GLU A 177 -5.24 -6.55 -5.44
C GLU A 177 -5.19 -5.08 -4.99
N TYR A 178 -4.06 -4.40 -5.25
CA TYR A 178 -3.99 -2.95 -5.07
C TYR A 178 -4.64 -2.24 -6.26
N TYR A 179 -5.87 -1.79 -6.10
CA TYR A 179 -6.64 -1.15 -7.17
C TYR A 179 -6.18 0.29 -7.44
N LEU A 180 -5.91 0.57 -8.71
CA LEU A 180 -5.52 1.88 -9.23
C LEU A 180 -6.32 2.19 -10.49
N LYS A 181 -6.70 3.45 -10.67
CA LYS A 181 -7.18 3.94 -11.94
C LYS A 181 -6.06 4.64 -12.68
N LEU A 182 -5.86 4.27 -13.95
CA LEU A 182 -4.79 4.77 -14.81
C LEU A 182 -5.38 5.60 -15.95
N ASP A 183 -4.87 6.82 -16.11
CA ASP A 183 -5.12 7.67 -17.27
C ASP A 183 -4.00 7.52 -18.33
N CYS A 184 -3.31 6.38 -18.30
CA CYS A 184 -2.25 6.01 -19.24
C CYS A 184 -2.19 4.48 -19.41
N GLU A 185 -1.43 4.04 -20.40
CA GLU A 185 -1.12 2.61 -20.54
C GLU A 185 -0.22 2.13 -19.39
N PRO A 186 -0.45 0.91 -18.83
CA PRO A 186 0.34 0.38 -17.72
C PRO A 186 1.86 0.36 -17.97
N GLN A 187 2.28 0.22 -19.24
CA GLN A 187 3.68 0.18 -19.64
C GLN A 187 4.39 1.54 -19.50
N THR A 188 3.62 2.63 -19.42
CA THR A 188 4.12 3.97 -19.11
C THR A 188 4.49 4.11 -17.63
N VAL A 189 3.88 3.30 -16.78
CA VAL A 189 4.16 3.26 -15.34
C VAL A 189 5.39 2.41 -15.09
N SER A 190 6.31 2.92 -14.28
CA SER A 190 7.46 2.15 -13.81
C SER A 190 7.59 2.26 -12.29
N PHE A 191 8.46 1.45 -11.72
CA PHE A 191 8.55 1.30 -10.28
C PHE A 191 9.96 1.58 -9.76
N MET A 192 10.01 2.20 -8.58
CA MET A 192 11.21 2.39 -7.78
C MET A 192 11.08 1.48 -6.56
N ILE A 193 11.84 0.39 -6.57
CA ILE A 193 11.82 -0.63 -5.52
C ILE A 193 13.19 -0.62 -4.85
N TYR A 194 13.21 -0.46 -3.53
CA TYR A 194 14.47 -0.51 -2.79
C TYR A 194 14.32 -1.14 -1.42
N SER A 195 15.40 -1.76 -0.97
CA SER A 195 15.52 -2.33 0.36
C SER A 195 16.61 -1.62 1.16
N ILE A 196 16.37 -1.39 2.44
CA ILE A 196 17.38 -0.87 3.39
C ILE A 196 17.64 -1.97 4.42
N PRO A 197 18.90 -2.35 4.68
CA PRO A 197 19.23 -3.32 5.72
C PRO A 197 18.70 -2.89 7.10
N ALA A 198 18.22 -3.86 7.88
CA ALA A 198 17.79 -3.66 9.25
C ALA A 198 18.59 -4.55 10.21
N VAL A 199 18.76 -4.07 11.44
CA VAL A 199 19.40 -4.83 12.51
C VAL A 199 18.62 -6.13 12.71
N SER A 200 19.33 -7.26 12.68
CA SER A 200 18.74 -8.58 12.68
C SER A 200 19.68 -9.64 13.23
N MET A 201 19.06 -10.72 13.70
CA MET A 201 19.71 -11.95 14.14
C MET A 201 19.02 -13.12 13.40
N PRO A 202 19.69 -13.84 12.48
CA PRO A 202 21.08 -13.64 12.04
C PRO A 202 21.29 -12.33 11.26
N ARG A 203 22.53 -11.84 11.22
CA ARG A 203 22.89 -10.59 10.54
C ARG A 203 22.60 -10.66 9.05
N GLY A 204 22.07 -9.57 8.51
CA GLY A 204 21.76 -9.44 7.08
C GLY A 204 20.45 -10.12 6.65
N ALA A 205 19.67 -10.64 7.60
CA ALA A 205 18.42 -11.34 7.31
C ALA A 205 17.20 -10.42 7.26
N SER A 206 17.22 -9.23 7.85
CA SER A 206 16.06 -8.32 7.85
C SER A 206 16.32 -7.04 7.06
N HIS A 207 15.29 -6.59 6.36
CA HIS A 207 15.32 -5.42 5.50
C HIS A 207 13.99 -4.68 5.56
N ARG A 208 14.06 -3.37 5.33
CA ARG A 208 12.90 -2.51 5.07
C ARG A 208 12.73 -2.40 3.57
N LEU A 209 11.59 -2.83 3.05
CA LEU A 209 11.29 -2.79 1.63
C LEU A 209 10.30 -1.65 1.35
N ARG A 210 10.53 -0.91 0.27
CA ARG A 210 9.71 0.22 -0.17
C ARG A 210 9.39 0.06 -1.64
N PHE A 211 8.13 0.26 -1.97
CA PHE A 211 7.60 0.12 -3.32
C PHE A 211 6.90 1.41 -3.73
N TRP A 212 7.50 2.08 -4.71
CA TRP A 212 7.01 3.33 -5.27
C TRP A 212 6.65 3.10 -6.73
N LEU A 213 5.55 3.71 -7.17
CA LEU A 213 5.30 3.89 -8.60
C LEU A 213 5.76 5.28 -9.03
N ARG A 214 6.17 5.37 -10.30
CA ARG A 214 6.51 6.63 -10.96
C ARG A 214 5.80 6.73 -12.30
N THR A 215 5.29 7.92 -12.59
CA THR A 215 4.69 8.26 -13.88
C THR A 215 5.37 9.49 -14.47
N PRO A 216 5.56 9.56 -15.80
CA PRO A 216 6.06 10.76 -16.46
C PRO A 216 5.20 11.97 -16.10
N HIS A 217 5.85 13.12 -16.01
CA HIS A 217 5.23 14.41 -15.80
C HIS A 217 5.70 15.37 -16.90
N ALA A 218 4.81 15.65 -17.86
CA ALA A 218 5.03 16.70 -18.83
C ALA A 218 4.78 18.06 -18.16
N SER A 219 5.82 18.88 -18.06
CA SER A 219 5.66 20.27 -17.65
C SER A 219 4.86 21.01 -18.72
N LEU A 220 3.74 21.61 -18.35
CA LEU A 220 2.88 22.41 -19.26
C LEU A 220 3.54 23.75 -19.70
N SER A 221 4.80 24.00 -19.34
CA SER A 221 5.51 25.24 -19.65
C SER A 221 5.99 25.27 -21.11
N SER A 222 5.07 25.55 -22.04
CA SER A 222 5.38 25.99 -23.40
C SER A 222 5.82 27.45 -23.38
N ALA A 223 7.03 27.74 -22.92
CA ALA A 223 7.75 28.98 -23.23
C ALA A 223 9.17 28.90 -22.67
N SER A 224 10.15 28.61 -23.53
CA SER A 224 11.48 29.25 -23.60
C SER A 224 12.49 28.31 -24.27
N SER A 225 12.86 28.68 -25.50
CA SER A 225 14.17 28.49 -26.13
C SER A 225 14.81 27.09 -26.14
N ALA A 226 14.89 26.57 -27.37
CA ALA A 226 15.86 25.62 -27.90
C ALA A 226 17.14 25.39 -27.08
N SER A 227 17.50 24.10 -26.91
CA SER A 227 18.82 23.52 -26.53
C SER A 227 19.07 23.05 -25.09
N SER A 228 18.11 23.08 -24.17
CA SER A 228 18.24 22.30 -22.92
C SER A 228 17.74 20.87 -23.15
N GLN A 229 18.57 19.87 -22.84
CA GLN A 229 18.14 18.48 -22.75
C GLN A 229 16.85 18.43 -21.92
N MET A 230 15.73 17.96 -22.49
CA MET A 230 14.50 17.78 -21.72
C MET A 230 14.80 16.78 -20.60
N THR A 231 15.08 17.28 -19.40
CA THR A 231 15.15 16.44 -18.20
C THR A 231 13.76 15.86 -18.00
N GLU A 232 13.60 14.56 -18.24
CA GLU A 232 12.37 13.85 -17.95
C GLU A 232 12.05 14.01 -16.46
N SER A 233 10.84 14.49 -16.16
CA SER A 233 10.37 14.70 -14.80
C SER A 233 9.30 13.67 -14.48
N TYR A 234 9.26 13.21 -13.24
CA TYR A 234 8.38 12.15 -12.81
C TYR A 234 7.68 12.49 -11.49
N ILE A 235 6.43 12.07 -11.37
CA ILE A 235 5.70 12.07 -10.11
C ILE A 235 5.80 10.67 -9.51
N TYR A 236 6.21 10.61 -8.24
CA TYR A 236 6.35 9.38 -7.48
C TYR A 236 5.29 9.30 -6.41
N GLN A 237 4.72 8.10 -6.21
CA GLN A 237 3.88 7.81 -5.05
C GLN A 237 4.29 6.48 -4.43
N ARG A 238 4.38 6.43 -3.09
CA ARG A 238 4.62 5.15 -2.41
C ARG A 238 3.29 4.44 -2.23
N LEU A 239 3.18 3.24 -2.80
CA LEU A 239 1.96 2.44 -2.70
C LEU A 239 2.04 1.44 -1.56
N TRP A 240 3.23 0.91 -1.30
CA TRP A 240 3.41 -0.14 -0.32
C TRP A 240 4.79 -0.09 0.36
N LYS A 241 4.82 -0.59 1.60
CA LYS A 241 6.05 -0.79 2.38
C LYS A 241 5.90 -1.95 3.34
N THR A 242 7.04 -2.55 3.70
CA THR A 242 7.16 -3.39 4.89
C THR A 242 8.50 -3.15 5.58
N ASP A 243 8.50 -3.24 6.91
CA ASP A 243 9.73 -3.20 7.72
C ASP A 243 10.18 -4.59 8.17
N ASP A 244 9.47 -5.62 7.72
CA ASP A 244 9.67 -7.02 8.14
C ASP A 244 10.00 -7.93 6.94
N PHE A 245 10.73 -7.41 5.95
CA PHE A 245 11.18 -8.23 4.83
C PHE A 245 12.38 -9.09 5.26
N LYS A 246 12.17 -10.41 5.40
CA LYS A 246 13.21 -11.34 5.85
C LYS A 246 13.79 -12.12 4.67
N ILE A 247 15.04 -11.86 4.34
CA ILE A 247 15.79 -12.63 3.34
C ILE A 247 17.29 -12.44 3.54
N GLY A 248 18.08 -13.46 3.23
CA GLY A 248 19.53 -13.31 3.16
C GLY A 248 20.20 -14.57 2.63
N ALA A 249 21.33 -14.38 1.96
CA ALA A 249 22.18 -15.47 1.51
C ALA A 249 23.36 -15.67 2.47
N TYR A 250 23.74 -16.94 2.66
CA TYR A 250 24.86 -17.35 3.50
C TYR A 250 24.75 -16.79 4.93
N LEU A 251 23.56 -16.90 5.52
CA LEU A 251 23.32 -16.47 6.89
C LEU A 251 24.12 -17.37 7.85
N ASP A 252 24.85 -16.75 8.77
CA ASP A 252 25.65 -17.47 9.75
C ASP A 252 24.79 -17.82 10.96
N PHE A 253 24.15 -18.99 10.88
CA PHE A 253 23.37 -19.54 11.98
C PHE A 253 24.26 -20.09 13.11
N VAL A 254 25.54 -20.39 12.85
CA VAL A 254 26.49 -20.90 13.85
C VAL A 254 26.90 -19.78 14.81
N ALA A 255 27.11 -18.57 14.29
CA ALA A 255 27.45 -17.39 15.09
C ALA A 255 26.33 -16.92 16.04
N LEU A 256 25.13 -17.50 15.96
CA LEU A 256 24.03 -17.19 16.88
C LEU A 256 24.31 -17.65 18.32
N GLY A 257 25.24 -18.59 18.50
CA GLY A 257 25.76 -19.02 19.81
C GLY A 257 24.84 -19.99 20.57
N SER A 258 25.25 -20.39 21.77
CA SER A 258 24.57 -21.44 22.56
C SER A 258 23.31 -20.98 23.30
N LYS A 259 22.97 -19.68 23.25
CA LYS A 259 21.81 -19.11 23.96
C LYS A 259 20.48 -19.35 23.26
N LEU A 260 20.48 -20.07 22.13
CA LEU A 260 19.30 -20.31 21.32
C LEU A 260 19.15 -21.79 21.03
N THR A 261 17.91 -22.24 21.01
CA THR A 261 17.54 -23.62 20.75
C THR A 261 17.25 -23.75 19.25
N MET A 262 18.07 -24.53 18.54
CA MET A 262 17.84 -24.84 17.13
C MET A 262 17.09 -26.17 17.00
N GLY A 263 16.07 -26.19 16.15
CA GLY A 263 15.43 -27.44 15.76
C GLY A 263 16.40 -28.31 14.95
N VAL A 264 16.48 -29.59 15.29
CA VAL A 264 17.22 -30.57 14.49
C VAL A 264 16.24 -31.25 13.56
N ARG A 265 16.59 -31.32 12.27
CA ARG A 265 15.75 -32.01 11.29
C ARG A 265 15.66 -33.48 11.66
N ASP A 266 14.45 -34.02 11.69
CA ASP A 266 14.23 -35.46 11.83
C ASP A 266 14.95 -36.20 10.68
N PRO A 267 15.81 -37.20 10.97
CA PRO A 267 16.49 -38.00 9.95
C PRO A 267 15.56 -38.64 8.93
N TYR A 268 14.29 -38.86 9.28
CA TYR A 268 13.28 -39.47 8.41
C TYR A 268 12.50 -38.46 7.56
N SER A 269 12.87 -37.17 7.56
CA SER A 269 12.25 -36.10 6.75
C SER A 269 12.99 -35.87 5.40
N PRO A 270 12.28 -35.60 4.28
CA PRO A 270 10.84 -35.37 4.18
C PRO A 270 10.08 -36.69 4.03
N GLN A 271 8.92 -36.80 4.68
CA GLN A 271 8.03 -37.94 4.49
C GLN A 271 6.94 -37.55 3.49
N SER A 272 6.77 -38.37 2.45
CA SER A 272 5.62 -38.26 1.56
C SER A 272 4.42 -38.92 2.24
N GLU A 273 3.27 -38.25 2.30
CA GLU A 273 2.03 -38.87 2.81
C GLU A 273 1.63 -40.11 1.99
N ARG A 274 2.08 -40.20 0.73
CA ARG A 274 1.85 -41.38 -0.13
C ARG A 274 2.61 -42.63 0.35
N ASP A 275 3.65 -42.45 1.16
CA ASP A 275 4.51 -43.53 1.67
C ASP A 275 4.15 -43.93 3.11
N GLN A 276 3.08 -43.36 3.69
CA GLN A 276 2.55 -43.77 5.00
C GLN A 276 1.25 -44.58 4.86
N PRO A 277 1.32 -45.90 4.60
CA PRO A 277 0.16 -46.76 4.76
C PRO A 277 -0.14 -46.87 6.28
N HIS A 278 -1.25 -46.28 6.71
CA HIS A 278 -2.00 -46.64 7.93
C HIS A 278 -1.57 -46.12 9.32
N ARG A 279 -0.96 -44.94 9.49
CA ARG A 279 -0.64 -44.46 10.87
C ARG A 279 -1.59 -43.44 11.52
N ASN A 280 -2.61 -42.90 10.84
CA ASN A 280 -3.47 -41.84 11.41
C ASN A 280 -4.99 -42.06 11.25
N GLN A 281 -5.54 -43.16 11.78
CA GLN A 281 -6.99 -43.27 12.00
C GLN A 281 -7.44 -43.08 13.47
N SER A 282 -6.52 -43.04 14.44
CA SER A 282 -6.88 -43.11 15.87
C SER A 282 -6.98 -41.76 16.61
N ILE A 283 -6.59 -40.62 16.03
CA ILE A 283 -6.54 -39.33 16.77
C ILE A 283 -7.65 -38.33 16.37
N ARG A 284 -8.45 -38.60 15.32
CA ARG A 284 -9.50 -37.67 14.86
C ARG A 284 -10.88 -37.79 15.54
N ARG A 285 -11.05 -38.59 16.61
CA ARG A 285 -12.37 -38.81 17.24
C ARG A 285 -12.65 -38.10 18.56
N LEU A 286 -11.76 -37.24 19.09
CA LEU A 286 -11.97 -36.62 20.42
C LEU A 286 -12.24 -35.11 20.45
N SER A 287 -12.46 -34.44 19.31
CA SER A 287 -12.75 -33.00 19.26
C SER A 287 -14.10 -32.66 18.61
N ARG A 288 -15.15 -33.35 19.02
CA ARG A 288 -16.55 -32.89 18.86
C ARG A 288 -17.30 -33.05 20.18
N LEU A 289 -17.03 -32.17 21.13
CA LEU A 289 -18.00 -31.84 22.16
C LEU A 289 -18.62 -30.47 21.81
N PRO A 290 -19.95 -30.31 21.87
CA PRO A 290 -20.60 -29.03 21.64
C PRO A 290 -20.34 -28.09 22.84
N ILE A 291 -19.97 -26.85 22.56
CA ILE A 291 -19.97 -25.76 23.54
C ILE A 291 -21.44 -25.37 23.76
N PRO A 292 -21.97 -25.37 25.00
CA PRO A 292 -23.30 -24.85 25.27
C PRO A 292 -23.28 -23.31 25.28
N ASN A 293 -24.27 -22.73 24.60
CA ASN A 293 -24.64 -21.32 24.71
C ASN A 293 -25.02 -20.99 26.16
N SER A 294 -24.51 -19.87 26.67
CA SER A 294 -25.12 -19.17 27.80
C SER A 294 -25.04 -17.67 27.55
N ASP A 295 -26.13 -17.14 26.99
CA ASP A 295 -26.59 -15.78 27.27
C ASP A 295 -26.91 -15.69 28.77
N THR A 296 -26.35 -14.69 29.48
CA THR A 296 -27.12 -13.74 30.31
C THR A 296 -26.19 -12.73 31.02
N SER A 297 -26.42 -11.44 30.72
CA SER A 297 -26.48 -10.28 31.62
C SER A 297 -25.65 -10.24 32.92
N ALA A 298 -24.82 -9.19 33.08
CA ALA A 298 -25.03 -8.09 34.04
C ALA A 298 -23.77 -7.21 34.15
N GLU A 299 -23.96 -5.88 34.17
CA GLU A 299 -22.99 -4.90 34.66
C GLU A 299 -22.61 -5.16 36.13
N PRO A 300 -21.51 -4.57 36.60
CA PRO A 300 -21.73 -3.45 37.51
C PRO A 300 -20.78 -2.26 37.33
N ILE A 301 -21.41 -1.11 37.57
CA ILE A 301 -20.89 0.18 38.05
C ILE A 301 -19.76 0.00 39.07
N HIS A 302 -18.67 0.77 38.92
CA HIS A 302 -18.03 1.40 40.07
C HIS A 302 -17.30 2.71 39.71
N ASP A 303 -17.64 3.74 40.47
CA ASP A 303 -16.99 5.03 40.59
C ASP A 303 -15.48 4.93 40.86
N ARG A 304 -14.69 5.75 40.15
CA ARG A 304 -13.82 6.79 40.70
C ARG A 304 -13.19 7.64 39.59
#